data_AF-A0A9D2KXM2-F1
#
_entry.id   AF-A0A9D2KXM2-F1
#
_cell.length_a   1.000
_cell.length_b   1.000
_cell.length_c   1.000
_cell.angle_alpha   90.00
_cell.angle_beta   90.00
_cell.angle_gamma   90.00
#
_symmetry.space_group_name_H-M   'P 1'
#
loop_
_entity.id
_entity.type
_entity.pdbx_description
1 polymer ?
#
loop_
_entity_poly.entity_id
_entity_poly.type
_entity_poly.pdbx_seq_one_letter_code
_entity_poly.pdbx_strand_id
1 'polypeptide(L)'
;MEVEYKDGYAYADNYKFRKDTNTGYYLSTRKIGVSRLRLHVYVWEKHNGDIPKGYEIHHKDENKNNNEIENLACLSKKEHLRWHGEHISDELKDKWIANLNDNARPKASEWHRSPEGRKWHREHAKKTLTKENLVYVEKKCELCGKTYETAREWSKYCSPNCVTKARKKSGVDNEERKCAVCGSSFIRNKYSKTKTCSKKCAGKLISKTKKS
;
A
#
# COMPACT_ATOMS: atom_id res chain seq x y z
N MET A 1 -5.40 42.36 -4.68
CA MET A 1 -4.12 42.68 -5.36
C MET A 1 -4.17 42.06 -6.74
N GLU A 2 -3.66 42.75 -7.76
CA GLU A 2 -3.68 42.25 -9.15
C GLU A 2 -2.28 41.75 -9.55
N VAL A 3 -2.23 40.61 -10.23
CA VAL A 3 -0.98 40.01 -10.74
C VAL A 3 -0.97 40.12 -12.25
N GLU A 4 -0.05 40.92 -12.79
CA GLU A 4 0.10 41.11 -14.24
C GLU A 4 1.18 40.18 -14.80
N TYR A 5 0.86 39.47 -15.88
CA TYR A 5 1.83 38.61 -16.58
C TYR A 5 2.28 39.28 -17.89
N LYS A 6 3.58 39.56 -18.01
CA LYS A 6 4.16 40.21 -19.20
C LYS A 6 5.56 39.70 -19.49
N ASP A 7 5.85 39.41 -20.75
CA ASP A 7 7.17 38.95 -21.24
C ASP A 7 7.72 37.72 -20.48
N GLY A 8 6.85 36.81 -20.04
CA GLY A 8 7.22 35.62 -19.27
C GLY A 8 7.51 35.87 -17.78
N TYR A 9 7.26 37.08 -17.30
CA TYR A 9 7.37 37.47 -15.89
C TYR A 9 6.00 37.77 -15.30
N ALA A 10 5.89 37.63 -13.98
CA ALA A 10 4.74 38.10 -13.22
C ALA A 10 5.13 39.34 -12.42
N TYR A 11 4.20 40.29 -12.30
CA TYR A 11 4.39 41.56 -11.61
C TYR A 11 3.29 41.75 -10.57
N ALA A 12 3.67 42.08 -9.34
CA ALA A 12 2.73 42.37 -8.24
C ALA A 12 3.35 43.41 -7.30
N ASP A 13 2.63 44.48 -6.93
CA ASP A 13 3.11 45.57 -6.03
C ASP A 13 4.52 46.09 -6.38
N ASN A 14 4.83 46.29 -7.67
CA ASN A 14 6.16 46.67 -8.17
C ASN A 14 7.28 45.63 -7.99
N TYR A 15 6.97 44.40 -7.60
CA TYR A 15 7.90 43.28 -7.59
C TYR A 15 7.77 42.47 -8.86
N LYS A 16 8.93 42.15 -9.45
CA LYS A 16 9.04 41.25 -10.60
C LYS A 16 9.32 39.84 -10.10
N PHE A 17 8.63 38.85 -10.65
CA PHE A 17 8.81 37.44 -10.37
C PHE A 17 9.15 36.71 -11.67
N ARG A 18 10.20 35.89 -11.65
CA ARG A 18 10.61 35.05 -12.79
C ARG A 18 10.15 33.62 -12.56
N LYS A 19 9.77 32.92 -13.62
CA LYS A 19 9.49 31.48 -13.55
C LYS A 19 10.79 30.71 -13.33
N ASP A 20 10.86 29.95 -12.25
CA ASP A 20 11.96 29.02 -11.98
C ASP A 20 11.73 27.75 -12.78
N THR A 21 12.63 27.44 -13.70
CA THR A 21 12.52 26.27 -14.59
C THR A 21 12.63 24.95 -13.84
N ASN A 22 13.29 24.92 -12.68
CA ASN A 22 13.48 23.70 -11.92
C ASN A 22 12.20 23.32 -11.15
N THR A 23 11.52 24.30 -10.57
CA THR A 23 10.36 24.05 -9.70
C THR A 23 9.02 24.41 -10.35
N GLY A 24 9.03 25.19 -11.43
CA GLY A 24 7.85 25.71 -12.13
C GLY A 24 7.17 26.91 -11.45
N TYR A 25 7.63 27.32 -10.26
CA TYR A 25 7.05 28.45 -9.52
C TYR A 25 7.65 29.79 -9.94
N TYR A 26 6.88 30.86 -9.75
CA TYR A 26 7.37 32.24 -9.90
C TYR A 26 8.11 32.68 -8.63
N LEU A 27 9.36 33.12 -8.77
CA LEU A 27 10.25 33.56 -7.69
C LEU A 27 10.62 35.03 -7.86
N SER A 28 10.47 35.83 -6.79
CA SER A 28 10.78 37.26 -6.82
C SER A 28 12.22 37.50 -7.26
N THR A 29 12.48 38.41 -8.19
CA THR A 29 13.85 38.66 -8.72
C THR A 29 14.76 39.28 -7.67
N ARG A 30 14.19 40.02 -6.71
CA ARG A 30 14.86 40.62 -5.55
C ARG A 30 14.28 40.10 -4.24
N LYS A 31 14.97 40.36 -3.12
CA LYS A 31 14.43 40.05 -1.78
C LYS A 31 13.20 40.91 -1.49
N ILE A 32 12.23 40.32 -0.81
CA ILE A 32 11.06 40.96 -0.25
C ILE A 32 11.14 40.69 1.26
N GLY A 33 11.41 41.73 2.04
CA GLY A 33 11.83 41.56 3.43
C GLY A 33 13.18 40.84 3.52
N VAL A 34 13.23 39.71 4.22
CA VAL A 34 14.47 38.99 4.54
C VAL A 34 14.95 38.03 3.43
N SER A 35 14.06 37.59 2.54
CA SER A 35 14.35 36.52 1.58
C SER A 35 13.67 36.76 0.22
N ARG A 36 13.92 35.88 -0.75
CA ARG A 36 13.18 35.89 -2.03
C ARG A 36 11.94 35.03 -1.85
N LEU A 37 10.77 35.56 -2.20
CA LEU A 37 9.49 34.90 -2.00
C LEU A 37 8.97 34.31 -3.31
N ARG A 38 8.22 33.21 -3.20
CA ARG A 38 7.44 32.69 -4.32
C ARG A 38 6.15 33.50 -4.47
N LEU A 39 5.69 33.68 -5.70
CA LEU A 39 4.53 34.53 -5.99
C LEU A 39 3.27 34.11 -5.24
N HIS A 40 2.89 32.83 -5.26
CA HIS A 40 1.73 32.33 -4.52
C HIS A 40 1.82 32.58 -3.00
N VAL A 41 3.02 32.47 -2.42
CA VAL A 41 3.24 32.81 -0.99
C VAL A 41 3.04 34.30 -0.77
N TYR A 42 3.62 35.13 -1.63
CA TYR A 42 3.48 36.57 -1.56
C TYR A 42 2.01 37.03 -1.70
N VAL A 43 1.29 36.48 -2.68
CA VAL A 43 -0.14 36.76 -2.89
C VAL A 43 -0.95 36.33 -1.67
N TRP A 44 -0.66 35.16 -1.10
CA TRP A 44 -1.33 34.71 0.11
C TRP A 44 -1.09 35.65 1.29
N GLU A 45 0.18 35.95 1.61
CA GLU A 45 0.56 36.80 2.75
C GLU A 45 -0.07 38.18 2.66
N LYS A 46 -0.23 38.71 1.44
CA LYS A 46 -0.85 40.02 1.21
C LYS A 46 -2.34 40.07 1.47
N HIS A 47 -3.06 38.96 1.30
CA HIS A 47 -4.50 38.91 1.54
C HIS A 47 -4.85 38.40 2.95
N ASN A 48 -4.08 37.42 3.45
CA ASN A 48 -4.43 36.67 4.67
C ASN A 48 -3.43 36.83 5.81
N GLY A 49 -2.30 37.51 5.58
CA GLY A 49 -1.22 37.65 6.56
C GLY A 49 -0.30 36.43 6.65
N ASP A 50 0.47 36.38 7.73
CA ASP A 50 1.57 35.42 7.90
C ASP A 50 1.12 33.95 7.81
N ILE A 51 1.96 33.14 7.18
CA ILE A 51 1.75 31.69 7.08
C ILE A 51 2.21 31.03 8.39
N PRO A 52 1.34 30.28 9.10
CA PRO A 52 1.73 29.64 10.35
C PRO A 52 2.87 28.63 10.16
N LYS A 53 3.70 28.45 11.21
CA LYS A 53 4.80 27.49 11.17
C LYS A 53 4.27 26.07 10.89
N GLY A 54 4.80 25.42 9.86
CA GLY A 54 4.40 24.08 9.45
C GLY A 54 3.27 24.04 8.41
N TYR A 55 2.87 25.19 7.89
CA TYR A 55 1.90 25.33 6.81
C TYR A 55 2.58 25.67 5.49
N GLU A 56 1.92 25.32 4.39
CA GLU A 56 2.33 25.57 3.02
C GLU A 56 1.14 26.07 2.20
N ILE A 57 1.41 26.89 1.19
CA ILE A 57 0.39 27.37 0.28
C ILE A 57 0.29 26.40 -0.89
N HIS A 58 -0.92 25.90 -1.11
CA HIS A 58 -1.28 24.92 -2.12
C HIS A 58 -2.12 25.58 -3.22
N HIS A 59 -1.82 25.22 -4.48
CA HIS A 59 -2.65 25.54 -5.64
C HIS A 59 -3.74 24.48 -5.79
N LYS A 60 -5.00 24.84 -5.57
CA LYS A 60 -6.14 23.89 -5.60
C LYS A 60 -6.30 23.17 -6.94
N ASP A 61 -5.90 23.82 -8.03
CA ASP A 61 -5.92 23.28 -9.40
C ASP A 61 -4.58 22.67 -9.86
N GLU A 62 -3.59 22.57 -8.96
CA GLU A 62 -2.20 22.16 -9.23
C GLU A 62 -1.45 22.98 -10.29
N ASN A 63 -2.04 24.05 -10.80
CA ASN A 63 -1.44 24.91 -11.81
C ASN A 63 -0.66 26.05 -11.15
N LYS A 64 0.66 25.91 -11.11
CA LYS A 64 1.58 26.92 -10.53
C LYS A 64 1.55 28.29 -11.23
N ASN A 65 0.90 28.41 -12.38
CA ASN A 65 0.68 29.68 -13.07
C ASN A 65 -0.61 30.39 -12.63
N ASN A 66 -1.56 29.68 -12.00
CA ASN A 66 -2.80 30.26 -11.49
C ASN A 66 -2.59 30.75 -10.05
N ASN A 67 -2.17 32.00 -9.89
CA ASN A 67 -1.84 32.59 -8.58
C ASN A 67 -2.98 33.46 -8.00
N GLU A 68 -4.21 33.30 -8.48
CA GLU A 68 -5.38 33.97 -7.91
C GLU A 68 -5.63 33.52 -6.47
N ILE A 69 -6.01 34.45 -5.59
CA ILE A 69 -6.12 34.16 -4.15
C ILE A 69 -7.16 33.06 -3.86
N GLU A 70 -8.23 32.99 -4.64
CA GLU A 70 -9.28 31.98 -4.55
C GLU A 70 -8.77 30.58 -4.93
N ASN A 71 -7.73 30.49 -5.77
CA ASN A 71 -7.09 29.23 -6.14
C ASN A 71 -6.06 28.75 -5.11
N LEU A 72 -5.71 29.58 -4.13
CA LEU A 72 -4.73 29.24 -3.10
C LEU A 72 -5.41 28.72 -1.83
N ALA A 73 -4.73 27.81 -1.13
CA ALA A 73 -5.13 27.31 0.17
C ALA A 73 -3.91 27.19 1.09
N CYS A 74 -4.02 27.68 2.32
CA CYS A 74 -3.01 27.43 3.36
C CYS A 74 -3.35 26.14 4.09
N LEU A 75 -2.51 25.12 3.90
CA LEU A 75 -2.70 23.79 4.46
C LEU A 75 -1.51 23.45 5.36
N SER A 76 -1.75 22.64 6.40
CA SER A 76 -0.61 22.03 7.10
C SER A 76 0.15 21.13 6.13
N LYS A 77 1.45 20.92 6.35
CA LYS A 77 2.26 19.99 5.54
C LYS A 77 1.63 18.59 5.43
N LYS A 78 0.98 18.13 6.50
CA LYS A 78 0.30 16.83 6.54
C LYS A 78 -0.92 16.82 5.61
N GLU A 79 -1.74 17.87 5.65
CA GLU A 79 -2.91 17.99 4.79
C GLU A 79 -2.51 18.16 3.33
N HIS A 80 -1.48 18.95 3.05
CA HIS A 80 -0.95 19.14 1.70
C HIS A 80 -0.48 17.80 1.09
N LEU A 81 0.30 17.02 1.84
CA LEU A 81 0.75 15.68 1.39
C LEU A 81 -0.42 14.70 1.22
N ARG A 82 -1.40 14.74 2.12
CA ARG A 82 -2.60 13.90 2.02
C ARG A 82 -3.42 14.25 0.79
N TRP A 83 -3.60 15.53 0.50
CA TRP A 83 -4.33 16.00 -0.66
C TRP A 83 -3.70 15.47 -1.96
N HIS A 84 -2.38 15.59 -2.10
CA HIS A 84 -1.65 14.99 -3.23
C HIS A 84 -1.85 13.47 -3.27
N GLY A 85 -1.79 12.80 -2.12
CA GLY A 85 -2.06 11.37 -2.01
C GLY A 85 -3.45 10.95 -2.53
N GLU A 86 -4.47 11.78 -2.28
CA GLU A 86 -5.86 11.54 -2.65
C GLU A 86 -6.19 11.94 -4.10
N HIS A 87 -5.44 12.88 -4.69
CA HIS A 87 -5.72 13.46 -6.01
C HIS A 87 -4.67 13.10 -7.08
N ILE A 88 -3.77 12.15 -6.81
CA ILE A 88 -2.89 11.59 -7.85
C ILE A 88 -3.71 11.05 -9.02
N SER A 89 -3.40 11.54 -10.23
CA SER A 89 -3.97 11.00 -11.48
C SER A 89 -3.65 9.51 -11.66
N ASP A 90 -4.56 8.75 -12.27
CA ASP A 90 -4.35 7.33 -12.56
C ASP A 90 -3.09 7.07 -13.39
N GLU A 91 -2.77 7.92 -14.36
CA GLU A 91 -1.56 7.80 -15.19
C GLU A 91 -0.26 7.86 -14.37
N LEU A 92 -0.17 8.79 -13.41
CA LEU A 92 0.99 8.90 -12.51
C LEU A 92 1.07 7.70 -11.58
N LYS A 93 -0.08 7.25 -11.07
CA LYS A 93 -0.18 6.06 -10.22
C LYS A 93 0.33 4.82 -10.95
N ASP A 94 -0.06 4.63 -12.20
CA ASP A 94 0.38 3.51 -13.03
C ASP A 94 1.89 3.55 -13.28
N LYS A 95 2.44 4.72 -13.60
CA LYS A 95 3.90 4.91 -13.73
C LYS A 95 4.65 4.54 -12.45
N TRP A 96 4.11 4.93 -11.29
CA TRP A 96 4.73 4.61 -10.00
C TRP A 96 4.64 3.12 -9.67
N ILE A 97 3.50 2.48 -9.95
CA ILE A 97 3.31 1.04 -9.79
C ILE A 97 4.27 0.27 -10.70
N ALA A 98 4.40 0.68 -11.96
CA ALA A 98 5.35 0.08 -12.90
C ALA A 98 6.79 0.21 -12.37
N ASN A 99 7.23 1.41 -12.00
CA ASN A 99 8.55 1.61 -11.40
C ASN A 99 8.78 0.76 -10.14
N LEU A 100 7.77 0.63 -9.28
CA LEU A 100 7.86 -0.20 -8.08
C LEU A 100 7.97 -1.69 -8.42
N ASN A 101 7.24 -2.16 -9.44
CA ASN A 101 7.29 -3.54 -9.92
C ASN A 101 8.59 -3.88 -10.63
N ASP A 102 9.13 -2.95 -11.42
CA ASP A 102 10.26 -3.22 -12.30
C ASP A 102 11.60 -2.97 -11.59
N ASN A 103 11.64 -2.03 -10.66
CA ASN A 103 12.89 -1.63 -10.00
C ASN A 103 12.96 -2.03 -8.52
N ALA A 104 11.95 -1.68 -7.73
CA ALA A 104 12.02 -1.82 -6.27
C ALA A 104 11.74 -3.26 -5.81
N ARG A 105 10.66 -3.87 -6.30
CA ARG A 105 10.24 -5.23 -5.93
C ARG A 105 11.27 -6.30 -6.28
N PRO A 106 11.92 -6.30 -7.47
CA PRO A 106 12.89 -7.34 -7.81
C PRO A 106 14.11 -7.28 -6.90
N LYS A 107 14.65 -6.07 -6.67
CA LYS A 107 15.77 -5.83 -5.74
C LYS A 107 15.42 -6.24 -4.31
N ALA A 108 14.21 -5.92 -3.84
CA ALA A 108 13.73 -6.39 -2.54
C ALA A 108 13.68 -7.92 -2.52
N SER A 109 13.09 -8.56 -3.53
CA SER A 109 12.99 -10.01 -3.65
C SER A 109 14.36 -10.70 -3.63
N GLU A 110 15.33 -10.13 -4.32
CA GLU A 110 16.72 -10.59 -4.36
C GLU A 110 17.36 -10.50 -2.96
N TRP A 111 17.31 -9.34 -2.32
CA TRP A 111 17.86 -9.13 -0.99
C TRP A 111 17.23 -10.04 0.08
N HIS A 112 15.91 -10.20 0.09
CA HIS A 112 15.22 -11.07 1.04
C HIS A 112 15.59 -12.56 0.86
N ARG A 113 16.05 -12.97 -0.35
CA ARG A 113 16.57 -14.32 -0.60
C ARG A 113 18.05 -14.46 -0.27
N SER A 114 18.79 -13.38 -0.11
CA SER A 114 20.22 -13.42 0.16
C SER A 114 20.54 -13.97 1.56
N PRO A 115 21.73 -14.54 1.78
CA PRO A 115 22.18 -14.95 3.12
C PRO A 115 22.14 -13.80 4.14
N GLU A 116 22.52 -12.60 3.72
CA GLU A 116 22.56 -11.39 4.54
C GLU A 116 21.15 -10.96 4.95
N GLY A 117 20.20 -10.92 4.00
CA GLY A 117 18.81 -10.59 4.29
C GLY A 117 18.17 -11.58 5.25
N ARG A 118 18.40 -12.89 5.05
CA ARG A 118 17.93 -13.94 5.98
C ARG A 118 18.56 -13.81 7.37
N LYS A 119 19.84 -13.48 7.46
CA LYS A 119 20.53 -13.22 8.74
C LYS A 119 19.91 -12.02 9.44
N TRP A 120 19.72 -10.92 8.71
CA TRP A 120 19.07 -9.72 9.24
C TRP A 120 17.67 -10.02 9.78
N HIS A 121 16.81 -10.71 9.02
CA HIS A 121 15.46 -11.06 9.48
C HIS A 121 15.48 -11.94 10.74
N ARG A 122 16.43 -12.88 10.83
CA ARG A 122 16.60 -13.72 12.02
C ARG A 122 16.98 -12.89 13.25
N GLU A 123 17.95 -11.99 13.10
CA GLU A 123 18.39 -11.12 14.20
C GLU A 123 17.32 -10.10 14.59
N HIS A 124 16.65 -9.52 13.60
CA HIS A 124 15.54 -8.61 13.81
C HIS A 124 14.40 -9.30 14.56
N ALA A 125 14.01 -10.51 14.16
CA ALA A 125 12.98 -11.29 14.86
C ALA A 125 13.34 -11.57 16.32
N LYS A 126 14.62 -11.87 16.63
CA LYS A 126 15.07 -12.05 18.02
C LYS A 126 14.92 -10.79 18.87
N LYS A 127 15.07 -9.61 18.27
CA LYS A 127 14.95 -8.33 18.96
C LYS A 127 13.49 -7.88 19.12
N THR A 128 12.65 -8.16 18.13
CA THR A 128 11.27 -7.65 18.11
C THR A 128 10.25 -8.64 18.69
N LEU A 129 10.46 -9.95 18.55
CA LEU A 129 9.55 -10.99 19.03
C LEU A 129 9.94 -11.48 20.42
N THR A 130 10.16 -10.56 21.36
CA THR A 130 10.41 -10.87 22.77
C THR A 130 9.11 -10.82 23.57
N LYS A 131 9.08 -11.44 24.76
CA LYS A 131 7.88 -11.43 25.62
C LYS A 131 7.53 -10.03 26.09
N GLU A 132 8.52 -9.17 26.26
CA GLU A 132 8.36 -7.78 26.71
C GLU A 132 7.71 -6.92 25.61
N ASN A 133 7.97 -7.23 24.34
CA ASN A 133 7.42 -6.50 23.19
C ASN A 133 6.07 -7.04 22.71
N LEU A 134 5.64 -8.20 23.21
CA LEU A 134 4.43 -8.89 22.77
C LEU A 134 3.37 -8.87 23.87
N VAL A 135 2.20 -8.32 23.56
CA VAL A 135 1.03 -8.36 24.45
C VAL A 135 0.28 -9.67 24.23
N TYR A 136 0.26 -10.52 25.23
CA TYR A 136 -0.46 -11.78 25.20
C TYR A 136 -1.89 -11.62 25.74
N VAL A 137 -2.83 -12.29 25.10
CA VAL A 137 -4.23 -12.34 25.49
C VAL A 137 -4.71 -13.78 25.58
N GLU A 138 -5.59 -14.06 26.55
CA GLU A 138 -6.28 -15.35 26.64
C GLU A 138 -7.48 -15.38 25.68
N LYS A 139 -7.61 -16.45 24.90
CA LYS A 139 -8.69 -16.63 23.92
C LYS A 139 -9.25 -18.04 23.99
N LYS A 140 -10.50 -18.20 23.54
CA LYS A 140 -11.16 -19.50 23.41
C LYS A 140 -11.07 -20.00 21.96
N CYS A 141 -10.62 -21.23 21.76
CA CYS A 141 -10.53 -21.85 20.44
C CYS A 141 -11.92 -22.07 19.85
N GLU A 142 -12.18 -21.55 18.65
CA GLU A 142 -13.46 -21.69 17.95
C GLU A 142 -13.78 -23.15 17.56
N LEU A 143 -12.76 -24.02 17.44
CA LEU A 143 -12.97 -25.42 17.07
C LEU A 143 -13.16 -26.35 18.28
N CYS A 144 -12.28 -26.28 19.28
CA CYS A 144 -12.26 -27.23 20.39
C CYS A 144 -12.72 -26.66 21.73
N GLY A 145 -12.99 -25.35 21.79
CA GLY A 145 -13.46 -24.68 23.00
C GLY A 145 -12.42 -24.49 24.10
N LYS A 146 -11.19 -25.00 23.95
CA LYS A 146 -10.11 -24.82 24.93
C LYS A 146 -9.64 -23.37 24.98
N THR A 147 -9.36 -22.86 26.17
CA THR A 147 -8.67 -21.59 26.38
C THR A 147 -7.18 -21.74 26.01
N TYR A 148 -6.60 -20.69 25.45
CA TYR A 148 -5.20 -20.63 25.07
C TYR A 148 -4.69 -19.19 25.06
N GLU A 149 -3.40 -19.03 25.30
CA GLU A 149 -2.73 -17.73 25.32
C GLU A 149 -2.11 -17.42 23.95
N THR A 150 -2.20 -16.18 23.49
CA THR A 150 -1.60 -15.79 22.21
C THR A 150 -1.29 -14.30 22.13
N ALA A 151 -0.16 -13.95 21.52
CA ALA A 151 0.16 -12.56 21.14
C ALA A 151 -0.46 -12.14 19.79
N ARG A 152 -1.23 -13.03 19.14
CA ARG A 152 -1.87 -12.75 17.85
C ARG A 152 -3.34 -12.46 18.05
N GLU A 153 -3.70 -11.19 17.96
CA GLU A 153 -5.07 -10.73 18.13
C GLU A 153 -6.07 -11.45 17.21
N TRP A 154 -5.71 -11.69 15.95
CA TRP A 154 -6.57 -12.39 14.98
C TRP A 154 -6.59 -13.93 15.11
N SER A 155 -5.88 -14.51 16.09
CA SER A 155 -5.88 -15.97 16.27
C SER A 155 -7.26 -16.47 16.71
N LYS A 156 -7.75 -17.51 16.03
CA LYS A 156 -9.06 -18.15 16.26
C LYS A 156 -8.96 -19.56 16.85
N TYR A 157 -7.77 -20.17 16.74
CA TYR A 157 -7.56 -21.58 17.04
C TYR A 157 -6.33 -21.75 17.92
N CYS A 158 -6.43 -22.64 18.90
CA CYS A 158 -5.35 -22.86 19.87
C CYS A 158 -4.10 -23.54 19.28
N SER A 159 -4.20 -24.18 18.12
CA SER A 159 -3.08 -24.94 17.53
C SER A 159 -3.21 -25.14 16.02
N PRO A 160 -2.10 -25.43 15.31
CA PRO A 160 -2.12 -25.75 13.88
C PRO A 160 -3.05 -26.93 13.53
N ASN A 161 -3.23 -27.87 14.45
CA ASN A 161 -4.17 -28.97 14.29
C ASN A 161 -5.62 -28.48 14.25
N CYS A 162 -5.99 -27.54 15.13
CA CYS A 162 -7.32 -26.94 15.11
C CYS A 162 -7.53 -26.07 13.86
N VAL A 163 -6.52 -25.30 13.45
CA VAL A 163 -6.57 -24.54 12.19
C VAL A 163 -6.85 -25.47 11.01
N THR A 164 -6.08 -26.57 10.90
CA THR A 164 -6.20 -27.52 9.80
C THR A 164 -7.55 -28.22 9.80
N LYS A 165 -8.05 -28.65 10.97
CA LYS A 165 -9.37 -29.27 11.10
C LYS A 165 -10.49 -28.31 10.73
N ALA A 166 -10.43 -27.06 11.18
CA ALA A 166 -11.42 -26.04 10.83
C ALA A 166 -11.41 -25.74 9.32
N ARG A 167 -10.22 -25.59 8.71
CA ARG A 167 -10.09 -25.40 7.26
C ARG A 167 -10.66 -26.59 6.47
N LYS A 168 -10.37 -27.83 6.88
CA LYS A 168 -10.98 -29.03 6.28
C LYS A 168 -12.51 -29.04 6.42
N LYS A 169 -13.03 -28.69 7.60
CA LYS A 169 -14.48 -28.62 7.87
C LYS A 169 -15.19 -27.56 7.02
N SER A 170 -14.51 -26.44 6.73
CA SER A 170 -15.07 -25.39 5.86
C SER A 170 -15.28 -25.81 4.40
N GLY A 171 -14.58 -26.85 3.94
CA GLY A 171 -14.65 -27.29 2.55
C GLY A 171 -14.03 -26.32 1.53
N VAL A 172 -13.38 -25.22 1.95
CA VAL A 172 -12.83 -24.18 1.06
C VAL A 172 -11.83 -24.70 0.01
N ASP A 173 -11.15 -25.80 0.32
CA ASP A 173 -10.18 -26.43 -0.59
C ASP A 173 -10.76 -27.66 -1.32
N ASN A 174 -12.09 -27.86 -1.26
CA ASN A 174 -12.74 -28.91 -2.03
C ASN A 174 -13.01 -28.44 -3.45
N GLU A 175 -12.80 -29.34 -4.40
CA GLU A 175 -13.09 -29.13 -5.81
C GLU A 175 -13.91 -30.31 -6.35
N GLU A 176 -14.71 -30.03 -7.37
CA GLU A 176 -15.43 -31.04 -8.11
C GLU A 176 -14.51 -31.69 -9.14
N ARG A 177 -14.50 -33.02 -9.19
CA ARG A 177 -13.71 -33.82 -10.12
C ARG A 177 -14.58 -34.86 -10.82
N LYS A 178 -14.19 -35.26 -12.02
CA LYS A 178 -14.81 -36.41 -12.71
C LYS A 178 -14.09 -37.70 -12.38
N CYS A 179 -14.85 -38.75 -12.09
CA CYS A 179 -14.31 -40.07 -11.80
C CYS A 179 -13.66 -40.68 -13.05
N ALA A 180 -12.39 -41.08 -12.94
CA ALA A 180 -11.64 -41.71 -14.03
C ALA A 180 -12.19 -43.08 -14.49
N VAL A 181 -13.20 -43.64 -13.80
CA VAL A 181 -13.75 -44.97 -14.09
C VAL A 181 -15.19 -44.94 -14.58
N CYS A 182 -16.04 -44.10 -13.98
CA CYS A 182 -17.47 -44.02 -14.31
C CYS A 182 -17.90 -42.64 -14.81
N GLY A 183 -16.99 -41.66 -14.89
CA GLY A 183 -17.28 -40.31 -15.38
C GLY A 183 -18.08 -39.43 -14.40
N SER A 184 -18.71 -40.00 -13.38
CA SER A 184 -19.52 -39.26 -12.40
C SER A 184 -18.72 -38.17 -11.67
N SER A 185 -19.34 -37.01 -11.48
CA SER A 185 -18.82 -35.94 -10.64
C SER A 185 -18.75 -36.36 -9.17
N PHE A 186 -17.67 -35.95 -8.50
CA PHE A 186 -17.52 -36.12 -7.06
C PHE A 186 -16.68 -34.98 -6.48
N ILE A 187 -17.00 -34.61 -5.23
CA ILE A 187 -16.30 -33.55 -4.52
C ILE A 187 -15.14 -34.16 -3.74
N ARG A 188 -13.97 -33.52 -3.81
CA ARG A 188 -12.83 -33.91 -2.98
C ARG A 188 -11.90 -32.74 -2.72
N ASN A 189 -11.14 -32.83 -1.63
CA ASN A 189 -10.09 -31.88 -1.35
C ASN A 189 -9.03 -31.87 -2.48
N LYS A 190 -8.66 -30.68 -2.96
CA LYS A 190 -7.72 -30.47 -4.08
C LYS A 190 -6.34 -31.10 -3.87
N TYR A 191 -5.89 -31.20 -2.62
CA TYR A 191 -4.61 -31.84 -2.29
C TYR A 191 -4.68 -33.38 -2.32
N SER A 192 -5.87 -33.96 -2.44
CA SER A 192 -6.02 -35.41 -2.52
C SER A 192 -5.58 -35.93 -3.90
N LYS A 193 -4.82 -37.02 -3.94
CA LYS A 193 -4.40 -37.66 -5.20
C LYS A 193 -5.46 -38.59 -5.82
N THR A 194 -6.61 -38.78 -5.15
CA THR A 194 -7.61 -39.75 -5.62
C THR A 194 -8.38 -39.23 -6.83
N LYS A 195 -8.50 -40.11 -7.83
CA LYS A 195 -9.14 -39.86 -9.13
C LYS A 195 -10.52 -40.51 -9.29
N THR A 196 -11.03 -41.19 -8.27
CA THR A 196 -12.25 -41.99 -8.33
C THR A 196 -13.27 -41.56 -7.29
N CYS A 197 -14.56 -41.67 -7.64
CA CYS A 197 -15.67 -41.27 -6.78
C CYS A 197 -15.94 -42.23 -5.62
N SER A 198 -15.52 -43.50 -5.72
CA SER A 198 -15.85 -44.54 -4.73
C SER A 198 -14.76 -45.61 -4.62
N LYS A 199 -14.79 -46.40 -3.52
CA LYS A 199 -13.91 -47.57 -3.33
C LYS A 199 -14.07 -48.60 -4.46
N LYS A 200 -15.29 -48.80 -4.97
CA LYS A 200 -15.56 -49.70 -6.11
C LYS A 200 -14.85 -49.23 -7.38
N CYS A 201 -14.93 -47.93 -7.68
CA CYS A 201 -14.20 -47.34 -8.81
C CYS A 201 -12.68 -47.37 -8.58
N ALA A 202 -12.20 -47.12 -7.35
CA ALA A 202 -10.79 -47.26 -7.01
C ALA A 202 -10.27 -48.68 -7.27
N GLY A 203 -11.00 -49.72 -6.83
CA GLY A 203 -10.64 -51.11 -7.09
C GLY A 203 -10.61 -51.47 -8.57
N LYS A 204 -11.61 -51.01 -9.34
CA LYS A 204 -11.62 -51.16 -10.81
C LYS A 204 -10.42 -50.48 -11.49
N LEU A 205 -10.06 -49.28 -11.04
CA LEU A 205 -8.91 -48.55 -11.58
C LEU A 205 -7.60 -49.32 -11.33
N ILE A 206 -7.39 -49.81 -10.11
CA ILE A 206 -6.22 -50.61 -9.74
C ILE A 206 -6.14 -51.91 -10.56
N SER A 207 -7.27 -52.60 -10.74
CA SER A 207 -7.33 -53.83 -11.54
C SER A 207 -6.97 -53.59 -13.00
N LYS A 208 -7.41 -52.48 -13.60
CA LYS A 208 -7.03 -52.10 -14.96
C LYS A 208 -5.53 -51.80 -15.09
N THR A 209 -4.95 -51.07 -14.13
CA THR A 209 -3.52 -50.73 -14.15
C THR A 209 -2.58 -51.91 -13.91
N LYS A 210 -3.06 -53.01 -13.32
CA LYS A 210 -2.26 -54.25 -13.11
C LYS A 210 -2.31 -55.23 -14.28
N LYS A 211 -3.24 -55.04 -15.22
CA LYS A 211 -3.41 -55.87 -16.43
C LYS A 211 -2.77 -55.25 -17.68
N SER A 212 -2.26 -54.02 -17.54
CA SER A 212 -1.41 -53.32 -18.51
C SER A 212 0.04 -53.48 -18.11
#